data_AF-A0A9D3URF7-F1
#
_entry.id   AF-A0A9D3URF7-F1
#
_cell.length_a   1.000
_cell.length_b   1.000
_cell.length_c   1.000
_cell.angle_alpha   90.00
_cell.angle_beta   90.00
_cell.angle_gamma   90.00
#
_symmetry.space_group_name_H-M   'P 1'
#
loop_
_entity.id
_entity.type
_entity.pdbx_description
1 polymer ?
#
loop_
_entity_poly.entity_id
_entity_poly.type
_entity_poly.pdbx_seq_one_letter_code
_entity_poly.pdbx_strand_id
1 'polypeptide(L)'
;MEEGEFYTIETFTSTGKGYVREDLECNHYMKNFDAGHILLRLPRAKQLLATINKSFSTSAFCRRYLDHLGETKYLMALNNLCDVSTVQSYLHLCNIKGSYVSKFEHTILLRLTCKKVISRDSH
;
A
#
# COMPACT_ATOMS: atom_id res chain seq x y z
N MET A 1 4.18 -20.15 7.18
CA MET A 1 5.14 -20.57 6.15
C MET A 1 4.80 -21.98 5.75
N GLU A 2 4.05 -22.08 4.67
CA GLU A 2 3.47 -23.28 4.10
C GLU A 2 3.90 -23.40 2.63
N GLU A 3 3.80 -24.61 2.12
CA GLU A 3 4.07 -24.87 0.71
C GLU A 3 3.09 -24.10 -0.20
N GLY A 4 3.61 -23.51 -1.28
CA GLY A 4 2.84 -22.72 -2.24
C GLY A 4 2.78 -21.22 -1.91
N GLU A 5 3.13 -20.82 -0.69
CA GLU A 5 3.05 -19.42 -0.28
C GLU A 5 4.18 -18.54 -0.85
N PHE A 6 3.85 -17.27 -1.06
CA PHE A 6 4.78 -16.21 -1.40
C PHE A 6 5.06 -15.35 -0.17
N TYR A 7 6.33 -14.99 0.02
CA TYR A 7 6.74 -14.12 1.11
C TYR A 7 7.63 -13.01 0.59
N THR A 8 7.33 -11.79 1.01
CA THR A 8 8.28 -10.69 0.96
C THR A 8 9.14 -10.75 2.21
N ILE A 9 10.43 -11.07 2.04
CA ILE A 9 11.42 -11.01 3.10
C ILE A 9 12.06 -9.65 3.03
N GLU A 10 11.69 -8.77 3.95
CA GLU A 10 12.21 -7.41 4.06
C GLU A 10 12.89 -7.19 5.42
N THR A 11 14.01 -6.50 5.39
CA THR A 11 14.75 -6.10 6.59
C THR A 11 15.03 -4.62 6.56
N PHE A 12 14.84 -3.97 7.70
CA PHE A 12 15.14 -2.57 7.91
C PHE A 12 16.22 -2.45 8.99
N THR A 13 17.27 -1.68 8.71
CA THR A 13 18.27 -1.35 9.73
C THR A 13 18.25 0.15 9.97
N SER A 14 18.49 0.56 11.22
CA SER A 14 18.44 1.98 11.58
C SER A 14 19.54 2.37 12.55
N THR A 15 20.04 3.59 12.41
CA THR A 15 20.91 4.26 13.40
C THR A 15 20.13 4.97 14.50
N GLY A 16 18.79 4.92 14.45
CA GLY A 16 17.88 5.57 15.40
C GLY A 16 17.46 4.64 16.54
N LYS A 17 16.16 4.70 16.90
CA LYS A 17 15.62 3.94 18.05
C LYS A 17 15.15 2.52 17.73
N GLY A 18 15.30 2.08 16.48
CA GLY A 18 14.85 0.74 16.05
C GLY A 18 13.32 0.53 16.04
N TYR A 19 12.50 1.58 16.14
CA TYR A 19 11.06 1.52 15.91
C TYR A 19 10.61 2.69 15.04
N VAL A 20 9.48 2.52 14.35
CA VAL A 20 8.89 3.53 13.46
C VAL A 20 7.64 4.16 14.07
N ARG A 21 7.29 5.34 13.59
CA ARG A 21 6.03 6.04 13.87
C ARG A 21 5.45 6.55 12.56
N GLU A 22 4.14 6.67 12.51
CA GLU A 22 3.47 7.38 11.43
C GLU A 22 3.79 8.87 11.52
N ASP A 23 4.25 9.44 10.40
CA ASP A 23 4.55 10.86 10.25
C ASP A 23 4.30 11.30 8.80
N LEU A 24 4.36 12.60 8.54
CA LEU A 24 4.22 13.24 7.22
C LEU A 24 2.82 13.08 6.58
N GLU A 25 2.64 13.72 5.43
CA GLU A 25 1.38 13.64 4.68
C GLU A 25 1.22 12.29 3.99
N CYS A 26 0.04 11.67 4.12
CA CYS A 26 -0.27 10.39 3.49
C CYS A 26 -0.33 10.49 1.96
N ASN A 27 0.38 9.59 1.28
CA ASN A 27 0.32 9.45 -0.18
C ASN A 27 -0.03 8.04 -0.67
N HIS A 28 0.01 7.02 0.19
CA HIS A 28 -0.29 5.64 -0.18
C HIS A 28 -1.66 5.20 0.35
N TYR A 29 -2.40 4.50 -0.49
CA TYR A 29 -3.75 4.05 -0.22
C TYR A 29 -3.96 2.64 -0.78
N MET A 30 -4.81 1.85 -0.16
CA MET A 30 -5.21 0.55 -0.70
C MET A 30 -6.68 0.31 -0.39
N LYS A 31 -7.41 -0.30 -1.32
CA LYS A 31 -8.77 -0.76 -1.03
C LYS A 31 -8.68 -1.93 -0.05
N ASN A 32 -9.49 -1.90 1.00
CA ASN A 32 -9.58 -3.01 1.95
C ASN A 32 -10.09 -4.26 1.21
N PHE A 33 -9.32 -5.35 1.31
CA PHE A 33 -9.58 -6.59 0.57
C PHE A 33 -10.96 -7.18 0.92
N ASP A 34 -11.29 -7.17 2.21
CA ASP A 34 -12.55 -7.70 2.76
C ASP A 34 -13.68 -6.67 2.79
N ALA A 35 -13.48 -5.49 2.20
CA ALA A 35 -14.53 -4.48 2.17
C ALA A 35 -15.72 -4.96 1.34
N GLY A 36 -16.84 -5.22 2.02
CA GLY A 36 -18.11 -5.50 1.38
C GLY A 36 -18.65 -4.31 0.59
N HIS A 37 -19.83 -4.50 -0.01
CA HIS A 37 -20.51 -3.41 -0.71
C HIS A 37 -21.00 -2.34 0.28
N ILE A 38 -20.47 -1.12 0.18
CA ILE A 38 -20.83 0.01 1.04
C ILE A 38 -21.68 1.02 0.25
N LEU A 39 -22.79 1.46 0.83
CA LEU A 39 -23.62 2.50 0.24
C LEU A 39 -23.02 3.88 0.47
N LEU A 40 -22.23 4.35 -0.50
CA LEU A 40 -21.69 5.70 -0.48
C LEU A 40 -22.80 6.74 -0.73
N ARG A 41 -22.79 7.84 0.00
CA ARG A 41 -23.74 8.96 -0.21
C ARG A 41 -23.18 10.01 -1.17
N LEU A 42 -21.88 10.27 -1.11
CA LEU A 42 -21.23 11.29 -1.91
C LEU A 42 -21.03 10.80 -3.37
N PRO A 43 -21.61 11.47 -4.40
CA PRO A 43 -21.47 11.03 -5.79
C PRO A 43 -20.01 10.97 -6.26
N ARG A 44 -19.19 11.94 -5.82
CA ARG A 44 -17.76 11.98 -6.16
C ARG A 44 -16.99 10.80 -5.56
N ALA A 45 -17.36 10.33 -4.36
CA ALA A 45 -16.76 9.14 -3.75
C ALA A 45 -17.14 7.86 -4.51
N LYS A 46 -18.39 7.75 -5.00
CA LYS A 46 -18.79 6.63 -5.87
C LYS A 46 -17.97 6.58 -7.16
N GLN A 47 -17.84 7.73 -7.82
CA GLN A 47 -17.06 7.83 -9.06
C GLN A 47 -15.59 7.46 -8.80
N LEU A 48 -14.98 8.02 -7.76
CA LEU A 48 -13.59 7.72 -7.42
C LEU A 48 -13.39 6.24 -7.08
N LEU A 49 -14.30 5.63 -6.30
CA LEU A 49 -14.24 4.21 -5.99
C LEU A 49 -14.37 3.35 -7.26
N ALA A 50 -15.19 3.75 -8.22
CA ALA A 50 -15.28 3.06 -9.51
C ALA A 50 -13.96 3.13 -10.28
N THR A 51 -13.30 4.29 -10.31
CA THR A 51 -11.95 4.46 -10.89
C THR A 51 -10.93 3.57 -10.17
N ILE A 52 -10.93 3.56 -8.83
CA ILE A 52 -10.02 2.73 -8.03
C ILE A 52 -10.24 1.24 -8.32
N ASN A 53 -11.50 0.77 -8.33
CA ASN A 53 -11.83 -0.62 -8.64
C ASN A 53 -11.39 -1.01 -10.05
N LYS A 54 -11.55 -0.12 -11.04
CA LYS A 54 -11.17 -0.38 -12.43
C LYS A 54 -9.66 -0.42 -12.62
N SER A 55 -8.91 0.50 -12.00
CA SER A 55 -7.49 0.68 -12.27
C SER A 55 -6.57 -0.11 -11.33
N PHE A 56 -6.98 -0.30 -10.07
CA PHE A 56 -6.12 -0.89 -9.02
C PHE A 56 -6.75 -2.12 -8.37
N SER A 57 -8.08 -2.27 -8.42
CA SER A 57 -8.80 -3.32 -7.70
C SER A 57 -8.48 -3.27 -6.19
N THR A 58 -7.72 -4.24 -5.67
CA THR A 58 -7.23 -4.31 -4.28
C THR A 58 -5.75 -3.97 -4.14
N SER A 59 -5.04 -3.67 -5.22
CA SER A 59 -3.64 -3.25 -5.17
C SER A 59 -3.50 -1.83 -4.60
N ALA A 60 -2.37 -1.56 -3.97
CA ALA A 60 -2.04 -0.23 -3.49
C ALA A 60 -1.90 0.79 -4.64
N PHE A 61 -2.23 2.04 -4.36
CA PHE A 61 -2.10 3.17 -5.28
C PHE A 61 -1.64 4.43 -4.53
N CYS A 62 -1.29 5.48 -5.27
CA CYS A 62 -0.93 6.78 -4.71
C CYS A 62 -1.66 7.93 -5.42
N ARG A 63 -1.65 9.13 -4.81
CA ARG A 63 -2.33 10.32 -5.37
C ARG A 63 -1.87 10.63 -6.79
N ARG A 64 -0.56 10.51 -7.05
CA ARG A 64 0.03 10.71 -8.38
C ARG A 64 -0.56 9.79 -9.46
N TYR A 65 -0.97 8.58 -9.10
CA TYR A 65 -1.59 7.67 -10.06
C TYR A 65 -3.01 8.11 -10.39
N LEU A 66 -3.76 8.62 -9.40
CA LEU A 66 -5.07 9.24 -9.65
C LEU A 66 -4.93 10.48 -10.55
N ASP A 67 -3.92 11.31 -10.30
CA ASP A 67 -3.62 12.47 -11.16
C ASP A 67 -3.33 12.03 -12.60
N HIS A 68 -2.56 10.96 -12.79
CA HIS A 68 -2.25 10.42 -14.12
C HIS A 68 -3.47 9.83 -14.84
N LEU A 69 -4.45 9.31 -14.08
CA LEU A 69 -5.74 8.87 -14.61
C LEU A 69 -6.69 10.05 -14.93
N GLY A 70 -6.27 11.29 -14.65
CA GLY A 70 -7.07 12.50 -14.89
C GLY A 70 -8.10 12.79 -13.80
N GLU A 71 -8.04 12.11 -12.65
CA GLU A 71 -8.87 12.48 -11.52
C GLU A 71 -8.44 13.84 -10.97
N THR A 72 -9.40 14.72 -10.71
CA THR A 72 -9.15 16.06 -10.15
C THR A 72 -10.02 16.31 -8.93
N LYS A 73 -9.59 17.18 -8.01
CA LYS A 73 -10.34 17.59 -6.80
C LYS A 73 -10.89 16.38 -6.00
N TYR A 74 -10.16 15.27 -5.97
CA TYR A 74 -10.63 14.00 -5.42
C TYR A 74 -10.33 13.83 -3.92
N LEU A 75 -9.56 14.73 -3.30
CA LEU A 75 -9.10 14.56 -1.91
C LEU A 75 -10.25 14.37 -0.91
N MET A 76 -11.33 15.17 -1.02
CA MET A 76 -12.49 15.02 -0.14
C MET A 76 -13.21 13.68 -0.35
N ALA A 77 -13.28 13.21 -1.60
CA ALA A 77 -13.86 11.91 -1.93
C ALA A 77 -12.97 10.76 -1.40
N LEU A 78 -11.64 10.89 -1.51
CA LEU A 78 -10.69 9.91 -1.00
C LEU A 78 -10.73 9.82 0.52
N ASN A 79 -10.81 10.96 1.22
CA ASN A 79 -10.99 11.01 2.67
C ASN A 79 -12.30 10.32 3.07
N ASN A 80 -13.40 10.60 2.37
CA ASN A 80 -14.66 9.92 2.65
C ASN A 80 -14.56 8.39 2.50
N LEU A 81 -13.85 7.89 1.47
CA LEU A 81 -13.60 6.45 1.30
C LEU A 81 -12.76 5.85 2.43
N CYS A 82 -11.86 6.65 3.02
CA CYS A 82 -11.08 6.26 4.20
C CYS A 82 -11.96 6.24 5.46
N ASP A 83 -12.77 7.27 5.68
CA ASP A 83 -13.66 7.38 6.84
C ASP A 83 -14.64 6.21 6.92
N VAL A 84 -15.15 5.75 5.77
CA VAL A 84 -16.05 4.58 5.70
C VAL A 84 -15.29 3.25 5.60
N SER A 85 -13.98 3.24 5.80
CA SER A 85 -13.13 2.03 5.78
C SER A 85 -13.23 1.20 4.48
N THR A 86 -13.52 1.83 3.34
CA THR A 86 -13.45 1.16 2.03
C THR A 86 -12.01 1.16 1.52
N VAL A 87 -11.30 2.26 1.76
CA VAL A 87 -9.90 2.46 1.44
C VAL A 87 -9.16 2.68 2.75
N GLN A 88 -7.96 2.13 2.88
CA GLN A 88 -7.06 2.40 3.99
C GLN A 88 -5.95 3.33 3.52
N SER A 89 -5.64 4.33 4.34
CA SER A 89 -4.46 5.20 4.19
C SER A 89 -3.24 4.55 4.85
N TYR A 90 -2.10 4.59 4.18
CA TYR A 90 -0.81 4.12 4.69
C TYR A 90 0.13 5.32 4.81
N LEU A 91 0.28 5.83 6.04
CA LEU A 91 1.19 6.93 6.35
C LEU A 91 2.65 6.52 6.24
N HIS A 92 3.54 7.51 6.14
CA HIS A 92 4.97 7.25 6.12
C HIS A 92 5.43 6.73 7.48
N LEU A 93 6.16 5.61 7.47
CA LEU A 93 6.76 5.02 8.66
C LEU A 93 8.18 5.57 8.84
N CYS A 94 8.35 6.45 9.81
CA CYS A 94 9.59 7.18 10.05
C CYS A 94 10.25 6.78 11.37
N ASN A 95 11.58 6.72 11.39
CA ASN A 95 12.36 6.69 12.63
C ASN A 95 12.60 8.12 13.14
N ILE A 96 13.36 8.29 14.23
CA ILE A 96 13.64 9.61 14.79
C ILE A 96 14.35 10.52 13.79
N LYS A 97 14.05 11.82 13.86
CA LYS A 97 14.71 12.85 13.05
C LYS A 97 16.24 12.75 13.17
N GLY A 98 16.92 12.82 12.03
CA GLY A 98 18.39 12.74 11.95
C GLY A 98 18.96 11.32 11.96
N SER A 99 18.13 10.28 12.10
CA SER A 99 18.57 8.90 11.90
C SER A 99 18.56 8.51 10.42
N TYR A 100 19.32 7.46 10.10
CA TYR A 100 19.34 6.84 8.78
C TYR A 100 18.67 5.48 8.86
N VAL A 101 18.00 5.08 7.78
CA VAL A 101 17.37 3.78 7.60
C VAL A 101 17.83 3.19 6.28
N SER A 102 18.21 1.93 6.27
CA SER A 102 18.41 1.15 5.05
C SER A 102 17.41 0.00 4.98
N LYS A 103 17.04 -0.41 3.76
CA LYS A 103 16.12 -1.50 3.49
C LYS A 103 16.74 -2.45 2.46
N PHE A 104 16.54 -3.75 2.66
CA PHE A 104 16.72 -4.76 1.61
C PHE A 104 15.49 -5.66 1.57
N GLU A 105 15.10 -6.09 0.37
CA GLU A 105 13.89 -6.89 0.16
C GLU A 105 14.04 -7.89 -0.98
N HIS A 106 13.52 -9.09 -0.77
CA HIS A 106 13.30 -10.06 -1.82
C HIS A 106 11.99 -10.82 -1.64
N THR A 107 11.35 -11.17 -2.75
CA THR A 107 10.23 -12.10 -2.76
C THR A 107 10.74 -13.54 -2.94
N ILE A 108 10.26 -14.44 -2.10
CA ILE A 108 10.50 -15.88 -2.20
C ILE A 108 9.20 -16.62 -2.48
N LEU A 109 9.33 -17.75 -3.16
CA LEU A 109 8.29 -18.75 -3.36
C LEU A 109 8.72 -20.06 -2.70
N LEU A 110 7.91 -20.57 -1.79
CA LEU A 110 8.09 -21.88 -1.16
C LEU A 110 7.46 -22.96 -2.05
N ARG A 111 8.22 -23.57 -2.96
CA ARG A 111 7.73 -24.67 -3.81
C ARG A 111 7.83 -25.99 -3.05
N LEU A 112 7.07 -27.00 -3.51
CA LEU A 112 7.14 -28.39 -3.04
C LEU A 112 8.58 -28.91 -2.89
N THR A 113 9.44 -28.61 -3.85
CA THR A 113 10.79 -29.19 -3.94
C THR A 113 11.91 -28.23 -3.57
N CYS A 114 11.67 -26.92 -3.53
CA CYS A 114 12.69 -25.94 -3.19
C CYS A 114 12.11 -24.57 -2.81
N LYS A 115 12.91 -23.80 -2.07
CA LYS A 115 12.70 -22.36 -1.90
C LYS A 115 13.36 -21.61 -3.05
N LYS A 116 12.60 -20.83 -3.82
CA LYS A 116 13.12 -19.98 -4.89
C LYS A 116 13.06 -18.50 -4.49
N VAL A 117 14.19 -17.80 -4.54
CA VAL A 117 14.22 -16.34 -4.48
C VAL A 117 13.92 -15.82 -5.88
N ILE A 118 12.71 -15.34 -6.11
CA ILE A 118 12.23 -15.02 -7.47
C ILE A 118 12.64 -13.63 -7.94
N SER A 119 12.91 -12.72 -7.01
CA SER A 119 13.32 -11.34 -7.29
C SER A 119 14.85 -11.16 -7.23
N ARG A 120 15.63 -12.25 -7.22
CA ARG A 120 17.08 -12.15 -7.27
C ARG A 120 17.47 -11.84 -8.71
N ASP A 121 18.19 -10.74 -8.91
CA ASP A 121 18.73 -10.39 -10.21
C ASP A 121 19.66 -11.51 -10.72
N SER A 122 19.45 -11.90 -11.97
CA SER A 122 20.39 -12.72 -12.72
C SER A 122 21.41 -11.79 -13.37
N HIS A 123 22.56 -11.64 -12.71
CA HIS A 123 23.81 -11.28 -13.41
C HIS A 123 24.37 -12.51 -14.12
#